data_AF-A0A432S3V5-F1
#
_entry.id   AF-A0A432S3V5-F1
#
_cell.length_a   1.000
_cell.length_b   1.000
_cell.length_c   1.000
_cell.angle_alpha   90.00
_cell.angle_beta   90.00
_cell.angle_gamma   90.00
#
_symmetry.space_group_name_H-M   'P 1'
#
loop_
_entity.id
_entity.type
_entity.pdbx_description
1 polymer ?
#
loop_
_entity_poly.entity_id
_entity_poly.type
_entity_poly.pdbx_seq_one_letter_code
_entity_poly.pdbx_strand_id
1 'polypeptide(L)' 'MTEVGDVVDNMVAAKVSSVVVVDDDMKPVGIFTERDITRRVVFKADPS' A
#
# COMPACT_ATOMS: atom_id res chain seq x y z
N MET A 1 0.72 -7.54 11.47
CA MET A 1 0.83 -6.20 10.85
C MET A 1 1.51 -6.40 9.52
N THR A 2 0.91 -5.93 8.42
CA THR A 2 1.49 -6.08 7.07
C THR A 2 2.44 -4.94 6.81
N GLU A 3 3.66 -5.22 6.34
CA GLU A 3 4.61 -4.18 5.96
C GLU A 3 4.25 -3.59 4.60
N VAL A 4 4.59 -2.32 4.39
CA VAL A 4 4.31 -1.63 3.13
C VAL A 4 5.04 -2.30 1.95
N GLY A 5 6.26 -2.80 2.18
CA GLY A 5 7.03 -3.53 1.16
C GLY A 5 6.28 -4.75 0.63
N ASP A 6 5.75 -5.58 1.53
CA ASP A 6 4.97 -6.77 1.16
C ASP A 6 3.73 -6.41 0.34
N VAL A 7 3.06 -5.30 0.66
CA VAL A 7 1.90 -4.84 -0.11
C VAL A 7 2.31 -4.46 -1.53
N VAL A 8 3.44 -3.77 -1.69
CA VAL A 8 3.97 -3.37 -3.01
C VAL A 8 4.36 -4.60 -3.83
N ASP A 9 5.06 -5.56 -3.23
CA ASP A 9 5.46 -6.79 -3.91
C ASP A 9 4.25 -7.58 -4.40
N ASN A 10 3.21 -7.69 -3.57
CA ASN A 10 1.95 -8.34 -3.93
C ASN A 10 1.22 -7.60 -5.06
N MET A 11 1.19 -6.26 -5.03
CA MET A 11 0.60 -5.45 -6.11
C MET A 11 1.31 -5.68 -7.45
N VAL A 12 2.65 -5.72 -7.44
CA VAL A 12 3.48 -5.98 -8.63
C VAL A 12 3.24 -7.41 -9.15
N ALA A 13 3.28 -8.41 -8.27
CA ALA A 13 3.08 -9.80 -8.63
C ALA A 13 1.69 -10.05 -9.24
N ALA A 14 0.64 -9.43 -8.65
CA ALA A 14 -0.73 -9.54 -9.11
C ALA A 14 -1.07 -8.60 -10.28
N LYS A 15 -0.16 -7.69 -10.67
CA LYS A 15 -0.37 -6.65 -11.70
C LYS A 15 -1.58 -5.76 -11.42
N VAL A 16 -1.76 -5.36 -10.17
CA VAL A 16 -2.85 -4.47 -9.72
C VAL A 16 -2.30 -3.14 -9.20
N SER A 17 -3.01 -2.05 -9.47
CA SER A 17 -2.61 -0.69 -9.08
C SER A 17 -3.13 -0.26 -7.70
N SER A 18 -3.91 -1.12 -7.04
CA SER A 18 -4.47 -0.86 -5.72
C SER A 18 -4.87 -2.13 -4.98
N VAL A 19 -4.86 -2.06 -3.65
CA VAL A 19 -5.40 -3.08 -2.74
C VAL A 19 -6.38 -2.48 -1.75
N VAL A 20 -7.37 -3.26 -1.33
CA VAL A 20 -8.30 -2.87 -0.25
C VAL A 20 -7.65 -3.22 1.08
N VAL A 21 -7.64 -2.25 1.99
CA VAL A 21 -7.21 -2.48 3.38
C VAL A 21 -8.44 -2.88 4.17
N VAL A 22 -8.35 -4.00 4.87
CA VAL A 22 -9.41 -4.54 5.73
C VAL A 22 -8.96 -4.56 7.19
N ASP A 23 -9.91 -4.50 8.11
CA ASP A 23 -9.69 -4.78 9.54
C ASP A 23 -9.72 -6.29 9.83
N ASP A 24 -9.58 -6.65 11.10
CA ASP A 24 -9.58 -8.05 11.56
C ASP A 24 -10.94 -8.75 11.34
N ASP A 25 -12.03 -8.00 11.16
CA ASP A 25 -13.37 -8.52 10.83
C ASP A 25 -13.60 -8.63 9.31
N MET A 26 -12.56 -8.47 8.48
CA MET A 26 -12.63 -8.41 7.01
C MET A 26 -13.48 -7.24 6.47
N LYS A 27 -13.71 -6.19 7.27
CA LYS A 27 -14.43 -5.01 6.81
C LYS A 27 -13.47 -4.08 6.06
N PRO A 28 -13.85 -3.53 4.90
CA PRO A 28 -13.03 -2.58 4.18
C PRO A 28 -12.92 -1.28 4.97
N VAL A 29 -11.69 -0.90 5.34
CA VAL A 29 -11.39 0.33 6.08
C VAL A 29 -10.65 1.36 5.22
N GLY A 30 -10.17 0.97 4.05
CA GLY A 30 -9.51 1.89 3.14
C GLY A 30 -9.02 1.25 1.85
N ILE A 31 -8.28 2.04 1.07
CA ILE A 31 -7.62 1.62 -0.16
C ILE A 31 -6.19 2.13 -0.15
N PHE A 32 -5.27 1.30 -0.61
CA PHE A 32 -3.89 1.66 -0.88
C PHE A 32 -3.62 1.57 -2.38
N THR A 33 -3.02 2.60 -2.95
CA THR A 33 -2.83 2.77 -4.40
C THR A 33 -1.37 3.09 -4.75
N GLU A 34 -0.98 2.96 -6.02
CA GLU A 34 0.34 3.40 -6.49
C GLU A 34 0.64 4.89 -6.17
N ARG A 35 -0.39 5.74 -6.09
CA ARG A 35 -0.22 7.15 -5.69
C ARG A 35 0.17 7.31 -4.22
N ASP A 36 -0.20 6.36 -3.37
CA ASP A 36 0.19 6.34 -1.96
C ASP A 36 1.67 5.99 -1.81
N ILE A 37 2.17 5.06 -2.63
CA ILE A 37 3.60 4.71 -2.70
C ILE A 37 4.42 5.97 -3.01
N THR A 38 4.06 6.67 -4.09
CA THR A 38 4.78 7.88 -4.51
C THR A 38 4.66 8.98 -3.47
N ARG A 39 3.43 9.36 -3.05
CA ARG A 39 3.18 10.53 -2.19
C ARG A 39 3.62 10.36 -0.73
N ARG A 40 3.51 9.15 -0.17
CA ARG A 40 3.57 8.94 1.29
C ARG A 40 4.74 8.07 1.74
N VAL A 41 5.32 7.27 0.84
CA VAL A 41 6.45 6.39 1.14
C VAL A 41 7.74 7.03 0.63
N VAL A 42 7.83 7.31 -0.68
CA VAL A 42 9.06 7.82 -1.29
C VAL A 42 9.39 9.24 -0.82
N PHE A 43 8.44 10.18 -0.86
CA PHE A 43 8.69 11.57 -0.43
C PHE A 43 8.79 11.76 1.10
N LYS A 44 8.53 10.73 1.89
CA LYS A 44 8.74 10.77 3.35
C LYS A 44 10.06 10.14 3.76
N ALA A 45 10.62 9.28 2.90
CA ALA A 45 11.90 8.61 3.12
C ALA A 45 13.11 9.52 2.83
N ASP A 46 12.93 10.69 2.20
CA ASP A 46 14.01 11.66 1.98
C ASP A 46 13.51 13.12 1.96
N PRO A 47 13.84 13.93 2.98
CA PRO A 47 13.82 15.39 2.93
C PRO A 47 15.25 15.97 3.01
N SER A 48 16.19 15.47 2.20
CA SER A 48 17.52 16.07 1.96
C SER A 48 17.50 17.02 0.77
#